data_AF-A0A3B3HUI3-F1
#
_entry.id   AF-A0A3B3HUI3-F1
#
_cell.length_a   1.000
_cell.length_b   1.000
_cell.length_c   1.000
_cell.angle_alpha   90.00
_cell.angle_beta   90.00
_cell.angle_gamma   90.00
#
_symmetry.space_group_name_H-M   'P 1'
#
loop_
_entity.id
_entity.type
_entity.pdbx_description
1 polymer ?
#
loop_
_entity_poly.entity_id
_entity_poly.type
_entity_poly.pdbx_seq_one_letter_code
_entity_poly.pdbx_strand_id
1 'polypeptide(L)'
;MATATKLIQRLRNFLSGHDLQSKLQLRYEEIAKRTQPPPKLPVGPSHQYANNYYFTRDGRRESAPATVVMSSQKALTAGSQVVETSKVPVTPGSVYQPPPLSTDQPYL
;
A
#
# COMPACT_ATOMS: atom_id res chain seq x y z
N MET A 1 17.03 8.42 32.73
CA MET A 1 18.36 7.82 32.50
C MET A 1 18.35 6.34 32.91
N ALA A 2 19.10 5.49 32.20
CA ALA A 2 19.30 4.10 32.60
C ALA A 2 20.25 4.03 33.82
N THR A 3 19.87 3.30 34.86
CA THR A 3 20.50 3.36 36.19
C THR A 3 21.24 2.09 36.64
N ALA A 4 21.35 1.07 35.78
CA ALA A 4 22.03 -0.18 36.14
C ALA A 4 23.54 0.05 36.40
N THR A 5 24.07 -0.57 37.46
CA THR A 5 25.52 -0.51 37.75
C THR A 5 26.31 -1.28 36.68
N LYS A 6 27.57 -0.88 36.44
CA LYS A 6 28.42 -1.50 35.41
C LYS A 6 28.61 -3.01 35.60
N LEU A 7 28.60 -3.50 36.85
CA LEU A 7 28.69 -4.93 37.16
C LEU A 7 27.45 -5.68 36.64
N ILE A 8 26.25 -5.20 36.98
CA ILE A 8 24.99 -5.82 36.57
C ILE A 8 24.77 -5.71 35.06
N GLN A 9 25.16 -4.58 34.46
CA GLN A 9 25.12 -4.42 33.00
C GLN A 9 25.98 -5.48 32.29
N ARG A 10 27.22 -5.71 32.76
CA ARG A 10 28.11 -6.73 32.18
C ARG A 10 27.56 -8.14 32.37
N LEU A 11 27.05 -8.47 33.55
CA LEU A 11 26.42 -9.77 33.81
C LEU A 11 25.24 -10.02 32.88
N ARG A 12 24.35 -9.04 32.72
CA ARG A 12 23.18 -9.12 31.84
C ARG A 12 23.57 -9.31 30.37
N ASN A 13 24.53 -8.52 29.88
CA ASN A 13 25.00 -8.62 28.50
C ASN A 13 25.69 -9.97 28.24
N PHE A 14 26.43 -10.49 29.22
CA PHE A 14 27.05 -11.81 29.14
C PHE A 14 26.01 -12.94 29.05
N LEU A 15 25.00 -12.95 29.94
CA LEU A 15 23.97 -13.99 29.95
C LEU A 15 23.04 -13.95 28.72
N SER A 16 22.90 -12.79 28.07
CA SER A 16 22.07 -12.63 26.86
C SER A 16 22.84 -12.82 25.55
N GLY A 17 24.18 -12.88 25.59
CA GLY A 17 25.02 -13.02 24.39
C GLY A 17 25.09 -11.77 23.50
N HIS A 18 24.44 -10.66 23.89
CA HIS A 18 24.35 -9.43 23.10
C HIS A 18 24.44 -8.17 23.97
N ASP A 19 24.85 -7.04 23.38
CA ASP A 19 24.87 -5.76 24.09
C ASP A 19 23.48 -5.12 24.15
N LEU A 20 22.76 -5.40 25.24
CA LEU A 20 21.45 -4.83 25.50
C LEU A 20 21.48 -3.35 25.87
N GLN A 21 22.65 -2.77 26.18
CA GLN A 21 22.73 -1.35 26.48
C GLN A 21 22.57 -0.48 25.22
N SER A 22 22.98 -1.01 24.05
CA SER A 22 22.85 -0.32 22.76
C SER A 22 21.39 -0.14 22.31
N LYS A 23 20.51 -1.07 22.67
CA LYS A 23 19.08 -1.10 22.31
C LYS A 23 18.24 -1.49 23.51
N LEU A 24 18.01 -0.53 24.41
CA LEU A 24 17.19 -0.72 25.60
C LEU A 24 15.70 -0.78 25.25
N GLN A 25 14.94 -1.61 25.97
CA GLN A 25 13.49 -1.72 25.83
C GLN A 25 12.76 -0.51 26.46
N LEU A 26 13.34 0.06 27.51
CA LEU A 26 12.82 1.25 28.18
C LEU A 26 13.28 2.50 27.46
N ARG A 27 12.34 3.43 27.31
CA ARG A 27 12.55 4.72 26.63
C ARG A 27 13.00 5.78 27.64
N TYR A 28 13.97 6.60 27.26
CA TYR A 28 14.45 7.70 28.08
C TYR A 28 14.28 9.03 27.34
N GLU A 29 15.37 9.74 27.06
CA GLU A 29 15.37 11.10 26.51
C GLU A 29 15.49 11.10 24.98
N GLU A 30 15.72 9.93 24.37
CA GLU A 30 15.83 9.76 22.93
C GLU A 30 14.48 9.89 22.19
N ILE A 31 13.36 9.88 22.93
CA ILE A 31 12.03 10.02 22.34
C ILE A 31 11.62 11.48 22.21
N ALA A 32 10.74 11.75 21.26
CA ALA A 32 10.15 13.07 21.09
C ALA A 32 9.45 13.55 22.39
N LYS A 33 9.52 14.85 22.64
CA LYS A 33 8.86 15.51 23.78
C LYS A 33 7.34 15.29 23.73
N ARG A 34 6.69 15.39 24.89
CA ARG A 34 5.22 15.30 24.96
C ARG A 34 4.51 16.52 24.38
N THR A 35 5.09 17.70 24.61
CA THR A 35 4.61 18.96 24.01
C THR A 35 5.34 19.19 22.69
N GLN A 36 4.57 19.38 21.63
CA GLN A 36 5.05 19.66 20.28
C GLN A 36 4.66 21.09 19.87
N PRO A 37 5.46 21.77 19.03
CA PRO A 37 5.07 23.06 18.47
C PRO A 37 3.83 22.91 17.56
N PRO A 38 3.03 23.97 17.39
CA PRO A 38 1.87 23.92 16.50
C PRO A 38 2.31 23.64 15.05
N PRO A 39 1.69 22.66 14.36
CA PRO A 39 2.05 22.34 12.98
C PRO A 39 1.40 23.29 11.98
N LYS A 40 2.06 23.49 10.82
CA LYS A 40 1.46 24.12 9.63
C LYS A 40 1.37 23.07 8.52
N LEU A 41 0.20 22.44 8.40
CA LEU A 41 -0.01 21.36 7.44
C LEU A 41 -0.11 21.89 6.00
N PRO A 42 0.44 21.16 5.00
CA PRO A 42 0.25 21.52 3.61
C PRO A 42 -1.21 21.30 3.19
N VAL A 43 -1.63 22.06 2.18
CA VAL A 43 -2.95 21.91 1.58
C VAL A 43 -2.97 20.81 0.52
N GLY A 44 -4.14 20.19 0.33
CA GLY A 44 -4.32 19.16 -0.69
C GLY A 44 -4.38 19.72 -2.13
N PRO A 45 -4.33 18.85 -3.15
CA PRO A 45 -4.13 19.23 -4.55
C PRO A 45 -5.26 20.09 -5.13
N SER A 46 -6.46 20.03 -4.58
CA SER A 46 -7.61 20.84 -5.00
C SER A 46 -7.70 22.21 -4.30
N HIS A 47 -6.67 22.68 -3.60
CA HIS A 47 -6.61 24.05 -3.08
C HIS A 47 -5.97 24.99 -4.12
N GLN A 48 -6.63 25.13 -5.28
CA GLN A 48 -6.17 25.96 -6.40
C GLN A 48 -7.15 27.11 -6.63
N TYR A 49 -6.62 28.29 -6.98
CA TYR A 49 -7.40 29.51 -7.22
C TYR A 49 -8.11 29.55 -8.58
N ALA A 50 -7.60 28.81 -9.57
CA ALA A 50 -8.14 28.77 -10.93
C ALA A 50 -8.07 27.34 -11.48
N ASN A 51 -8.83 27.06 -12.56
CA ASN A 51 -8.84 25.77 -13.27
C ASN A 51 -9.13 24.54 -12.38
N ASN A 52 -9.96 24.71 -11.35
CA ASN A 52 -10.27 23.68 -10.36
C ASN A 52 -11.79 23.50 -10.20
N TYR A 53 -12.46 23.31 -11.33
CA TYR A 53 -13.89 23.05 -11.34
C TYR A 53 -14.18 21.66 -10.76
N TYR A 54 -15.22 21.56 -9.93
CA TYR A 54 -15.54 20.29 -9.28
C TYR A 54 -15.92 19.18 -10.28
N PHE A 55 -16.60 19.54 -11.37
CA PHE A 55 -17.09 18.59 -12.36
C PHE A 55 -15.97 17.83 -13.08
N THR A 56 -14.76 18.41 -13.20
CA THR A 56 -13.62 17.75 -13.88
C THR A 56 -12.90 16.72 -13.02
N ARG A 57 -13.28 16.59 -11.74
CA ARG A 57 -12.67 15.68 -10.77
C ARG A 57 -13.69 14.94 -9.90
N ASP A 58 -14.96 14.97 -10.28
CA ASP A 58 -16.02 14.27 -9.56
C ASP A 58 -16.07 12.80 -10.01
N GLY A 59 -15.15 11.99 -9.50
CA GLY A 59 -15.10 10.55 -9.78
C GLY A 59 -16.37 9.79 -9.39
N ARG A 60 -17.23 10.36 -8.54
CA ARG A 60 -18.53 9.78 -8.20
C ARG A 60 -19.51 9.82 -9.37
N ARG A 61 -19.32 10.75 -10.32
CA ARG A 61 -20.13 10.87 -11.55
C ARG A 61 -19.51 10.13 -12.74
N GLU A 62 -18.27 9.68 -12.62
CA GLU A 62 -17.60 8.85 -13.62
C GLU A 62 -18.06 7.39 -13.58
N SER A 63 -18.75 6.97 -12.51
CA SER A 63 -19.33 5.64 -12.41
C SER A 63 -20.45 5.45 -13.44
N ALA A 64 -20.24 4.55 -14.40
CA ALA A 64 -21.26 4.13 -15.35
C ALA A 64 -21.97 2.84 -14.88
N PRO A 65 -23.18 2.56 -15.37
CA PRO A 65 -23.81 1.24 -15.22
C PRO A 65 -22.90 0.13 -15.78
N ALA A 66 -23.05 -1.08 -15.25
CA ALA A 66 -22.25 -2.23 -15.68
C ALA A 66 -22.48 -2.55 -17.18
N THR A 67 -21.40 -2.86 -17.89
CA THR A 67 -21.46 -3.33 -19.28
C THR A 67 -22.07 -4.71 -19.35
N VAL A 68 -23.19 -4.85 -20.05
CA VAL A 68 -23.89 -6.13 -20.24
C VAL A 68 -23.22 -6.90 -21.38
N VAL A 69 -22.53 -8.00 -21.05
CA VAL A 69 -21.83 -8.85 -22.04
C VAL A 69 -22.79 -9.85 -22.73
N MET A 70 -23.82 -10.30 -22.03
CA MET A 70 -24.83 -11.23 -22.55
C MET A 70 -26.19 -10.90 -21.93
N SER A 71 -27.20 -10.74 -22.77
CA SER A 71 -28.62 -10.55 -22.39
C SER A 71 -29.51 -11.54 -23.12
N SER A 72 -30.58 -12.00 -22.48
CA SER A 72 -31.60 -12.86 -23.09
C SER A 72 -32.41 -12.12 -24.17
N GLN A 73 -32.50 -10.80 -24.07
CA GLN A 73 -33.06 -9.91 -25.09
C GLN A 73 -32.00 -9.67 -26.18
N LYS A 74 -32.28 -10.10 -27.42
CA LYS A 74 -31.41 -9.84 -28.58
C LYS A 74 -31.53 -8.38 -29.01
N ALA A 75 -30.45 -7.61 -28.89
CA ALA A 75 -30.30 -6.39 -29.68
C ALA A 75 -30.05 -6.79 -31.15
N LEU A 76 -30.85 -6.25 -32.08
CA LEU A 76 -30.62 -6.44 -33.51
C LEU A 76 -29.28 -5.78 -33.89
N THR A 77 -28.31 -6.57 -34.33
CA THR A 77 -27.08 -6.04 -34.91
C THR A 77 -27.40 -5.38 -36.25
N ALA A 78 -26.83 -4.21 -36.51
CA ALA A 78 -26.84 -3.61 -37.85
C ALA A 78 -26.22 -4.63 -38.82
N GLY A 79 -27.00 -5.02 -39.83
CA GLY A 79 -26.75 -6.20 -40.66
C GLY A 79 -25.34 -6.27 -41.22
N SER A 80 -24.54 -7.20 -40.70
CA SER A 80 -23.33 -7.68 -41.36
C SER A 80 -23.13 -9.14 -40.97
N GLN A 81 -22.81 -9.98 -41.98
CA GLN A 81 -22.61 -11.41 -41.82
C GLN A 81 -21.37 -11.66 -40.97
N VAL A 82 -21.58 -12.23 -39.78
CA VAL A 82 -20.49 -12.66 -38.89
C VAL A 82 -20.02 -14.03 -39.36
N VAL A 83 -18.82 -14.09 -39.93
CA VAL A 83 -18.13 -15.35 -40.25
C VAL A 83 -17.72 -16.02 -38.93
N GLU A 84 -18.15 -17.26 -38.70
CA GLU A 84 -17.80 -18.01 -37.50
C GLU A 84 -16.33 -18.44 -37.56
N THR A 85 -15.49 -17.78 -36.77
CA THR A 85 -14.10 -18.20 -36.50
C THR A 85 -14.05 -19.02 -35.21
N SER A 86 -13.18 -20.05 -35.16
CA SER A 86 -12.96 -20.85 -33.96
C SER A 86 -12.45 -19.98 -32.79
N LYS A 87 -13.12 -20.06 -31.64
CA LYS A 87 -12.76 -19.30 -30.43
C LYS A 87 -11.78 -20.09 -29.58
N VAL A 88 -10.66 -19.48 -29.21
CA VAL A 88 -9.68 -20.04 -28.26
C VAL A 88 -10.20 -19.86 -26.82
N PRO A 89 -9.97 -20.80 -25.89
CA PRO A 89 -10.28 -20.60 -24.48
C PRO A 89 -9.54 -19.39 -23.90
N VAL A 90 -10.23 -18.60 -23.07
CA VAL A 90 -9.70 -17.37 -22.46
C VAL A 90 -9.67 -17.52 -20.94
N THR A 91 -8.61 -17.04 -20.29
CA THR A 91 -8.52 -16.93 -18.83
C THR A 91 -8.83 -15.49 -18.38
N PRO A 92 -9.43 -15.27 -17.19
CA PRO A 92 -9.79 -13.91 -16.72
C PRO A 92 -8.60 -12.95 -16.54
N GLY A 93 -7.38 -13.47 -16.47
CA GLY A 93 -6.15 -12.70 -16.36
C GLY A 93 -4.95 -13.54 -16.80
N SER A 94 -3.75 -12.98 -16.65
CA SER A 94 -2.50 -13.70 -16.90
C SER A 94 -2.27 -14.82 -15.88
N VAL A 95 -1.54 -15.86 -16.29
CA VAL A 95 -1.08 -16.90 -15.38
C VAL A 95 -0.22 -16.27 -14.28
N TYR A 96 -0.45 -16.69 -13.03
CA TYR A 96 0.33 -16.24 -11.89
C TYR A 96 1.83 -16.50 -12.10
N GLN A 97 2.64 -15.47 -11.94
CA GLN A 97 4.10 -15.59 -11.91
C GLN A 97 4.55 -15.59 -10.45
N PRO A 98 5.19 -16.68 -9.97
CA PRO A 98 5.70 -16.70 -8.60
C PRO A 98 6.79 -15.63 -8.42
N PRO A 99 6.81 -14.92 -7.28
CA PRO A 99 7.86 -13.93 -7.02
C PRO A 99 9.22 -14.62 -6.93
N PRO A 100 10.30 -13.92 -7.33
CA PRO A 100 11.65 -14.45 -7.18
C PRO A 100 12.03 -14.57 -5.70
N LEU A 101 12.98 -15.46 -5.40
CA LEU A 101 13.55 -15.57 -4.06
C LEU A 101 14.26 -14.27 -3.66
N SER A 102 14.14 -13.87 -2.40
CA SER A 102 14.77 -12.65 -1.87
C SER A 102 16.29 -12.66 -2.08
N THR A 103 16.86 -11.52 -2.48
CA THR A 103 18.32 -11.37 -2.64
C THR A 103 19.02 -10.91 -1.36
N ASP A 104 18.29 -10.45 -0.35
CA ASP A 104 18.86 -9.90 0.90
C ASP A 104 19.14 -11.02 1.92
N GLN A 105 18.08 -11.74 2.32
CA GLN A 105 18.16 -12.92 3.19
C GLN A 105 17.24 -14.03 2.64
N PRO A 106 17.70 -14.85 1.67
CA PRO A 106 16.90 -15.90 1.05
C PRO A 106 16.55 -17.04 2.01
N TYR A 107 17.39 -17.22 3.03
CA TYR A 107 17.27 -18.21 4.08
C TYR A 107 17.42 -17.47 5.41
N LEU A 108 16.54 -17.79 6.37
CA LEU A 108 16.60 -17.27 7.73
C LEU A 108 17.87 -17.74 8.45
#